data_AF-A0A9E2CE24-F1
#
_entry.id   AF-A0A9E2CE24-F1
#
_cell.length_a   1.000
_cell.length_b   1.000
_cell.length_c   1.000
_cell.angle_alpha   90.00
_cell.angle_beta   90.00
_cell.angle_gamma   90.00
#
_symmetry.space_group_name_H-M   'P 1'
#
loop_
_entity.id
_entity.type
_entity.pdbx_description
1 polymer ?
#
loop_
_entity_poly.entity_id
_entity_poly.type
_entity_poly.pdbx_seq_one_letter_code
_entity_poly.pdbx_strand_id
1 'polypeptide(L)'
;MSDVLVRIKRAVLAGHYFFSEKARIEMEADGITELDIAESILNAVAIYKKIRSQSPFRKETREYLYVIQSTNLDGLTIYSKGKLVREAGEETYYFLISSKKTI
;
A
#
# COMPACT_ATOMS: atom_id res chain seq x y z
N MET A 1 7.80 12.35 9.26
CA MET A 1 7.37 11.21 8.43
C MET A 1 8.22 10.00 8.80
N SER A 2 7.65 8.80 9.01
CA SER A 2 8.49 7.63 9.33
C SER A 2 9.38 7.28 8.13
N ASP A 3 10.60 6.79 8.39
CA ASP A 3 11.54 6.35 7.34
C ASP A 3 10.86 5.40 6.33
N VAL A 4 10.04 4.50 6.84
CA VAL A 4 9.30 3.53 6.03
C VAL A 4 8.29 4.20 5.10
N LEU A 5 7.55 5.21 5.55
CA LEU A 5 6.57 5.88 4.67
C LEU A 5 7.26 6.61 3.52
N VAL A 6 8.41 7.23 3.78
CA VAL A 6 9.24 7.85 2.72
C VAL A 6 9.63 6.81 1.67
N ARG A 7 10.09 5.64 2.13
CA ARG A 7 10.50 4.52 1.25
C ARG A 7 9.33 3.97 0.42
N ILE A 8 8.17 3.78 1.04
CA ILE A 8 6.94 3.38 0.33
C ILE A 8 6.58 4.41 -0.75
N LYS A 9 6.57 5.70 -0.42
CA LYS A 9 6.28 6.76 -1.41
C LYS A 9 7.27 6.77 -2.57
N ARG A 10 8.56 6.58 -2.29
CA ARG A 10 9.60 6.49 -3.34
C ARG A 10 9.40 5.29 -4.25
N ALA A 11 9.07 4.12 -3.69
CA ALA A 11 8.74 2.94 -4.49
C ALA A 11 7.52 3.20 -5.40
N VAL A 12 6.48 3.85 -4.88
CA VAL A 12 5.30 4.23 -5.69
C VAL A 12 5.65 5.23 -6.79
N LEU A 13 6.42 6.28 -6.49
CA LEU A 13 6.88 7.26 -7.49
C LEU A 13 7.73 6.63 -8.60
N ALA A 14 8.54 5.63 -8.25
CA ALA A 14 9.37 4.90 -9.20
C ALA A 14 8.57 3.88 -10.04
N GLY A 15 7.29 3.66 -9.76
CA GLY A 15 6.50 2.60 -10.39
C GLY A 15 6.82 1.20 -9.85
N HIS A 16 7.56 1.10 -8.75
CA HIS A 16 8.00 -0.16 -8.14
C HIS A 16 6.92 -0.64 -7.15
N TYR A 17 5.77 -1.03 -7.68
CA TYR A 17 4.68 -1.59 -6.89
C TYR A 17 3.88 -2.62 -7.68
N PHE A 18 3.22 -3.51 -6.95
CA PHE A 18 2.31 -4.51 -7.53
C PHE A 18 1.05 -4.65 -6.68
N PHE A 19 -0.05 -5.00 -7.33
CA PHE A 19 -1.30 -5.36 -6.67
C PHE A 19 -1.46 -6.86 -6.63
N SER A 20 -1.88 -7.41 -5.49
CA SER A 20 -2.38 -8.78 -5.42
C SER A 20 -3.67 -8.92 -6.25
N GLU A 21 -3.99 -10.15 -6.67
CA GLU A 21 -5.26 -10.44 -7.34
C GLU A 21 -6.47 -9.97 -6.50
N LYS A 22 -6.43 -10.20 -5.20
CA LYS A 22 -7.46 -9.70 -4.28
C LYS A 22 -7.59 -8.18 -4.32
N ALA A 23 -6.47 -7.45 -4.30
CA ALA A 23 -6.50 -5.98 -4.36
C ALA A 23 -7.10 -5.51 -5.70
N ARG A 24 -6.79 -6.19 -6.82
CA ARG A 24 -7.39 -5.88 -8.13
C ARG A 24 -8.91 -6.04 -8.12
N ILE A 25 -9.41 -7.13 -7.54
CA ILE A 25 -10.86 -7.38 -7.42
C ILE A 25 -11.55 -6.31 -6.57
N GLU A 26 -10.95 -5.93 -5.44
CA GLU A 26 -11.49 -4.88 -4.56
C GLU A 26 -11.49 -3.50 -5.26
N MET A 27 -10.42 -3.18 -5.99
CA MET A 27 -10.31 -1.96 -6.78
C MET A 27 -11.40 -1.88 -7.86
N GLU A 28 -11.62 -2.97 -8.59
CA GLU A 28 -12.67 -3.05 -9.61
C GLU A 28 -14.06 -2.88 -8.99
N ALA A 29 -14.35 -3.58 -7.90
CA ALA A 29 -15.63 -3.50 -7.20
C ALA A 29 -15.91 -2.08 -6.67
N ASP A 30 -14.89 -1.37 -6.20
CA ASP A 30 -15.01 -0.02 -5.68
C ASP A 30 -14.86 1.09 -6.75
N GLY A 31 -14.51 0.73 -7.99
CA GLY A 31 -14.24 1.69 -9.06
C GLY A 31 -13.03 2.59 -8.76
N ILE A 32 -11.95 2.01 -8.22
CA ILE A 32 -10.71 2.70 -7.87
C ILE A 32 -9.63 2.35 -8.89
N THR A 33 -8.96 3.37 -9.43
CA THR A 33 -7.85 3.17 -10.37
C THR A 33 -6.52 2.99 -9.65
N GLU A 34 -5.50 2.54 -10.39
CA GLU A 34 -4.13 2.53 -9.85
C GLU A 34 -3.64 3.92 -9.48
N LEU A 35 -4.01 4.94 -10.26
CA LEU A 35 -3.61 6.33 -10.04
C LEU A 35 -4.19 6.87 -8.74
N ASP A 36 -5.47 6.60 -8.46
CA ASP A 36 -6.12 7.00 -7.21
C ASP A 36 -5.36 6.49 -5.97
N ILE A 37 -4.91 5.24 -6.03
CA ILE A 37 -4.14 4.62 -4.95
C ILE A 37 -2.77 5.26 -4.85
N ALA A 38 -2.08 5.45 -5.97
CA ALA A 38 -0.77 6.10 -5.99
C ALA A 38 -0.86 7.50 -5.36
N GLU A 39 -1.82 8.32 -5.79
CA GLU A 39 -2.09 9.64 -5.22
C GLU A 39 -2.37 9.58 -3.73
N SER A 40 -3.22 8.65 -3.28
CA SER A 40 -3.48 8.46 -1.85
C SER A 40 -2.22 8.12 -1.06
N ILE A 41 -1.35 7.24 -1.56
CA ILE A 41 -0.07 6.95 -0.92
C ILE A 41 0.84 8.19 -0.87
N LEU A 42 0.87 8.99 -1.93
CA LEU A 42 1.68 10.22 -1.97
C LEU A 42 1.15 11.31 -1.02
N ASN A 43 -0.17 11.40 -0.86
CA ASN A 43 -0.83 12.31 0.08
C ASN A 43 -0.72 11.87 1.55
N ALA A 44 -0.47 10.59 1.81
CA ALA A 44 -0.41 10.06 3.16
C ALA A 44 0.64 10.77 4.04
N VAL A 45 0.23 11.30 5.19
CA VAL A 45 1.14 11.97 6.15
C VAL A 45 1.73 10.99 7.18
N ALA A 46 1.07 9.86 7.40
CA ALA A 46 1.46 8.83 8.35
C ALA A 46 0.99 7.44 7.92
N ILE A 47 1.64 6.41 8.47
CA ILE A 47 1.15 5.03 8.42
C ILE A 47 0.14 4.88 9.56
N TYR A 48 -1.10 4.53 9.24
CA TYR A 48 -2.18 4.37 10.21
C TYR A 48 -1.90 3.22 11.18
N LYS A 49 -1.48 2.06 10.66
CA LYS A 49 -1.18 0.89 11.48
C LYS A 49 -0.01 0.08 10.91
N LYS A 50 0.91 -0.33 11.78
CA LYS A 50 1.95 -1.31 11.48
C LYS A 50 1.56 -2.65 12.11
N ILE A 51 1.33 -3.67 11.28
CA ILE A 51 0.87 -5.00 11.71
C ILE A 51 1.98 -6.00 11.44
N ARG A 52 2.29 -6.87 12.38
CA ARG A 52 3.21 -8.00 12.11
C ARG A 52 2.48 -9.05 11.27
N SER A 53 3.07 -9.46 10.15
CA SER A 53 2.51 -10.52 9.31
C SER A 53 2.49 -11.84 10.07
N GLN A 54 1.34 -12.49 10.08
CA GLN A 54 1.14 -13.84 10.62
C GLN A 54 1.08 -14.92 9.52
N SER A 55 1.33 -14.54 8.26
CA SER A 55 1.25 -15.49 7.15
C SER A 55 2.24 -16.65 7.34
N PRO A 56 1.81 -17.91 7.12
CA PRO A 56 2.72 -19.05 7.10
C PRO A 56 3.67 -19.00 5.89
N PHE A 57 3.30 -18.27 4.82
CA PHE A 57 4.09 -18.10 3.60
C PHE A 57 5.05 -16.91 3.64
N ARG A 58 5.39 -16.41 4.83
CA ARG A 58 6.37 -15.32 4.97
C ARG A 58 7.76 -15.82 4.53
N LYS A 59 8.44 -15.03 3.70
CA LYS A 59 9.82 -15.31 3.30
C LYS A 59 10.80 -14.96 4.43
N GLU A 60 10.46 -13.99 5.27
CA GLU A 60 11.28 -13.56 6.41
C GLU A 60 10.63 -13.80 7.77
N THR A 61 11.47 -13.96 8.80
CA THR A 61 11.03 -14.14 10.21
C THR A 61 10.25 -12.92 10.75
N ARG A 62 10.42 -11.74 10.13
CA ARG A 62 9.79 -10.47 10.55
C ARG A 62 9.29 -9.66 9.35
N GLU A 63 8.16 -10.07 8.79
CA GLU A 63 7.43 -9.25 7.81
C GLU A 63 6.42 -8.32 8.51
N TYR A 64 6.32 -7.08 8.03
CA TYR A 64 5.33 -6.11 8.50
C TYR A 64 4.41 -5.69 7.36
N LEU A 65 3.13 -5.56 7.69
CA LEU A 65 2.12 -4.95 6.85
C LEU A 65 1.88 -3.52 7.32
N TYR A 66 1.79 -2.61 6.36
CA TYR A 66 1.56 -1.20 6.59
C TYR A 66 0.18 -0.86 6.08
N VAL A 67 -0.67 -0.40 7.00
CA VAL A 67 -1.98 0.14 6.69
C VAL A 67 -1.85 1.64 6.54
N ILE A 68 -2.27 2.15 5.39
CA ILE A 68 -2.25 3.56 5.05
C ILE A 68 -3.69 3.94 4.71
N GLN A 69 -4.14 5.05 5.29
CA GLN A 69 -5.43 5.64 5.00
C GLN A 69 -5.19 7.11 4.64
N SER A 70 -5.52 7.48 3.41
CA SER A 70 -5.37 8.84 2.92
C SER A 70 -6.30 9.08 1.73
N THR A 71 -6.30 10.29 1.20
CA THR A 71 -7.16 10.71 0.11
C THR A 71 -6.39 10.80 -1.20
N ASN A 72 -7.00 10.43 -2.32
CA ASN A 72 -6.49 10.81 -3.64
C ASN A 72 -6.65 12.34 -3.86
N LEU A 73 -6.33 12.85 -5.05
CA LEU A 73 -6.44 14.29 -5.33
C LEU A 73 -7.90 14.78 -5.41
N ASP A 74 -8.86 13.90 -5.67
CA ASP A 74 -10.30 14.19 -5.64
C ASP A 74 -10.92 14.13 -4.22
N GLY A 75 -10.12 13.84 -3.19
CA GLY A 75 -10.61 13.73 -1.82
C GLY A 75 -11.23 12.37 -1.47
N LEU A 76 -11.20 11.39 -2.38
CA LEU A 76 -11.67 10.03 -2.12
C LEU A 76 -10.80 9.36 -1.06
N THR A 77 -11.39 8.95 0.07
CA THR A 77 -10.66 8.25 1.13
C THR A 77 -10.45 6.79 0.77
N ILE A 78 -9.17 6.41 0.65
CA ILE A 78 -8.73 5.07 0.28
C ILE A 78 -8.05 4.43 1.48
N TYR A 79 -8.39 3.16 1.70
CA TYR A 79 -7.73 2.28 2.64
C TYR A 79 -6.84 1.30 1.87
N SER A 80 -5.54 1.34 2.14
CA SER A 80 -4.57 0.43 1.54
C SER A 80 -3.80 -0.34 2.60
N LYS A 81 -3.56 -1.63 2.35
CA LYS A 81 -2.70 -2.48 3.16
C LYS A 81 -1.70 -3.16 2.26
N GLY A 82 -0.42 -2.96 2.55
CA GLY A 82 0.64 -3.57 1.76
C GLY A 82 1.89 -3.89 2.57
N LYS A 83 2.88 -4.46 1.90
CA LYS A 83 4.21 -4.72 2.46
C LYS A 83 5.28 -4.12 1.57
N LEU A 84 6.33 -3.59 2.20
CA LEU A 84 7.53 -3.14 1.51
C LEU A 84 8.54 -4.28 1.54
N VAL A 85 9.01 -4.70 0.36
CA VAL A 85 10.00 -5.77 0.21
C VAL A 85 11.19 -5.20 -0.56
N ARG A 86 12.39 -5.65 -0.22
CA ARG A 86 13.59 -5.36 -0.99
C ARG A 86 13.96 -6.60 -1.81
N GLU A 87 13.88 -6.51 -3.13
CA GLU A 87 14.26 -7.58 -4.07
C GLU A 87 15.26 -7.02 -5.08
N ALA A 88 16.33 -7.76 -5.38
CA ALA A 88 17.38 -7.35 -6.33
C ALA A 88 18.00 -5.95 -6.10
N GLY A 89 17.99 -5.46 -4.85
CA GLY A 89 18.54 -4.16 -4.47
C GLY A 89 17.51 -3.02 -4.49
N GLU A 90 16.34 -3.24 -5.07
CA GLU A 90 15.25 -2.27 -5.20
C GLU A 90 14.14 -2.50 -4.18
N GLU A 91 13.47 -1.43 -3.78
CA GLU A 91 12.31 -1.52 -2.90
C GLU A 91 11.02 -1.55 -3.71
N THR A 92 10.23 -2.59 -3.51
CA THR A 92 8.95 -2.80 -4.18
C THR A 92 7.84 -2.86 -3.15
N TYR A 93 6.77 -2.10 -3.38
CA TYR A 93 5.61 -2.10 -2.50
C TYR A 93 4.49 -2.99 -3.06
N TYR A 94 4.12 -4.02 -2.30
CA TYR A 94 3.05 -4.94 -2.68
C TYR A 94 1.75 -4.57 -1.96
N PHE A 95 0.77 -4.07 -2.70
CA PHE A 95 -0.59 -3.85 -2.23
C PHE A 95 -1.33 -5.18 -2.12
N LEU A 96 -1.85 -5.47 -0.92
CA LEU A 96 -2.58 -6.69 -0.62
C LEU A 96 -4.09 -6.47 -0.54
N ILE A 97 -4.49 -5.26 -0.16
CA ILE A 97 -5.88 -4.77 -0.12
C ILE A 97 -5.86 -3.30 -0.50
N SER A 98 -6.82 -2.90 -1.32
CA SER A 98 -7.08 -1.51 -1.69
C SER A 98 -8.58 -1.32 -1.88
N SER A 99 -9.22 -0.54 -1.01
CA SER A 99 -10.66 -0.33 -1.04
C SER A 99 -11.02 1.11 -0.68
N LYS A 100 -12.23 1.53 -1.05
CA LYS A 100 -12.84 2.73 -0.47
C LYS A 100 -12.97 2.48 1.02
N LYS A 101 -12.70 3.50 1.82
CA LYS A 101 -13.00 3.40 3.23
C LYS A 101 -14.50 3.57 3.42
N THR A 102 -15.20 2.48 3.67
CA THR A 102 -16.57 2.53 4.19
C THR A 102 -16.51 3.04 5.63
N ILE A 103 -17.32 4.07 5.93
CA ILE A 103 -17.47 4.65 7.27
C ILE A 103 -18.18 3.64 8.18
#